data_AF-A0A1Y6E673-F1
#
_entry.id   AF-A0A1Y6E673-F1
#
_cell.length_a   1.000
_cell.length_b   1.000
_cell.length_c   1.000
_cell.angle_alpha   90.00
_cell.angle_beta   90.00
_cell.angle_gamma   90.00
#
_symmetry.space_group_name_H-M   'P 1'
#
loop_
_entity.id
_entity.type
_entity.pdbx_description
1 polymer ?
#
loop_
_entity_poly.entity_id
_entity_poly.type
_entity_poly.pdbx_seq_one_letter_code
_entity_poly.pdbx_strand_id
1 'polypeptide(L)'
;MMKRYLLACAMLVGLAGCNAASEETNEPVSNVLELRVEGLKFVGPDTIKSGWTTIRINNEGGMTHHALVYRLPDGITAQMLDEQVVRPIQASLSANIEGDAEKAAEIAATMPAWVGDLVWMGGPGMMSDGVTGEATMFLEPGNYVVECYVKSNGVQHNYNPVEGELGMVMPLTVLPQDGGMAEPASDVTLTITNNGYEISQGRFRPGRNDVRVKFAEQQLYNNFVGHDAHLFRIDADTDVDAAARWPDFFPIDGQQTPAPAKFVGGIHDMPQGATGYFAVDLEPGEYGITAEIPEAKAKGFFKRFRVAAD
;
A
#
# COMPACT_ATOMS: atom_id res chain seq x y z
N MET A 1 10.51 -94.04 -37.26
CA MET A 1 9.11 -93.76 -36.84
C MET A 1 9.15 -92.95 -35.56
N MET A 2 8.16 -92.08 -35.37
CA MET A 2 7.91 -91.15 -34.24
C MET A 2 8.63 -89.80 -34.24
N LYS A 3 7.85 -88.80 -34.66
CA LYS A 3 8.00 -87.35 -34.52
C LYS A 3 8.07 -86.95 -33.03
N ARG A 4 8.94 -86.00 -32.69
CA ARG A 4 8.78 -85.10 -31.53
C ARG A 4 9.07 -83.67 -31.98
N TYR A 5 8.04 -82.85 -31.98
CA TYR A 5 8.13 -81.41 -32.19
C TYR A 5 8.58 -80.76 -30.88
N LEU A 6 9.64 -79.94 -30.92
CA LEU A 6 10.04 -79.06 -29.84
C LEU A 6 9.61 -77.64 -30.22
N LEU A 7 8.63 -77.13 -29.47
CA LEU A 7 8.11 -75.77 -29.54
C LEU A 7 8.93 -74.93 -28.56
N ALA A 8 9.69 -73.95 -29.04
CA ALA A 8 10.40 -72.99 -28.21
C ALA A 8 9.65 -71.65 -28.27
N CYS A 9 8.94 -71.31 -27.19
CA CYS A 9 8.31 -70.00 -27.01
C CYS A 9 9.38 -68.96 -26.64
N ALA A 10 9.53 -67.94 -27.48
CA ALA A 10 10.25 -66.72 -27.16
C ALA A 10 9.37 -65.81 -26.28
N MET A 11 9.82 -65.48 -25.07
CA MET A 11 9.22 -64.42 -24.25
C MET A 11 9.72 -63.05 -24.75
N LEU A 12 8.81 -62.23 -25.26
CA LEU A 12 9.02 -60.79 -25.38
C LEU A 12 8.68 -60.13 -24.04
N VAL A 13 9.67 -59.48 -23.42
CA VAL A 13 9.47 -58.57 -22.29
C VAL A 13 9.12 -57.19 -22.85
N GLY A 14 7.87 -56.77 -22.68
CA GLY A 14 7.43 -55.40 -22.99
C GLY A 14 7.79 -54.45 -21.86
N LEU A 15 8.64 -53.45 -22.14
CA LEU A 15 8.86 -52.31 -21.26
C LEU A 15 7.66 -51.37 -21.35
N ALA A 16 6.76 -51.44 -20.37
CA ALA A 16 5.77 -50.39 -20.14
C ALA A 16 6.47 -49.22 -19.43
N GLY A 17 6.85 -48.20 -20.19
CA GLY A 17 7.27 -46.92 -19.63
C GLY A 17 6.06 -46.21 -19.02
N CYS A 18 5.98 -46.16 -17.69
CA CYS A 18 5.06 -45.29 -16.99
C CYS A 18 5.47 -43.84 -17.26
N ASN A 19 4.76 -43.18 -18.18
CA ASN A 19 4.82 -41.73 -18.31
C ASN A 19 3.99 -41.15 -17.15
N ALA A 20 4.63 -40.94 -16.01
CA ALA A 20 4.02 -40.17 -14.93
C ALA A 20 3.95 -38.72 -15.41
N ALA A 21 2.78 -38.32 -15.92
CA ALA A 21 2.45 -36.93 -16.11
C ALA A 21 2.63 -36.25 -14.73
N SER A 22 3.56 -35.31 -14.65
CA SER A 22 3.68 -34.42 -13.51
C SER A 22 2.35 -33.69 -13.37
N GLU A 23 1.61 -33.94 -12.28
CA GLU A 23 0.51 -33.09 -11.88
C GLU A 23 1.10 -31.68 -11.66
N GLU A 24 0.80 -30.76 -12.57
CA GLU A 24 1.01 -29.34 -12.34
C GLU A 24 0.19 -28.97 -11.12
N THR A 25 0.87 -28.70 -10.00
CA THR A 25 0.25 -28.13 -8.81
C THR A 25 -0.31 -26.77 -9.21
N ASN A 26 -1.63 -26.70 -9.30
CA ASN A 26 -2.40 -25.53 -9.72
C ASN A 26 -2.46 -24.49 -8.60
N GLU A 27 -1.29 -24.11 -8.07
CA GLU A 27 -1.17 -23.03 -7.09
C GLU A 27 -1.56 -21.71 -7.77
N PRO A 28 -2.36 -20.85 -7.11
CA PRO A 28 -2.70 -19.55 -7.67
C PRO A 28 -1.43 -18.78 -8.02
N VAL A 29 -1.35 -18.27 -9.25
CA VAL A 29 -0.23 -17.42 -9.66
C VAL A 29 -0.24 -16.15 -8.81
N SER A 30 0.88 -15.86 -8.17
CA SER A 30 1.07 -14.67 -7.33
C SER A 30 1.97 -13.64 -8.01
N ASN A 31 1.64 -12.35 -7.87
CA ASN A 31 2.49 -11.24 -8.29
C ASN A 31 2.65 -10.28 -7.10
N VAL A 32 3.67 -10.54 -6.28
CA VAL A 32 3.86 -9.86 -4.99
C VAL A 32 5.20 -9.14 -4.96
N LEU A 33 5.18 -7.85 -4.61
CA LEU A 33 6.36 -7.05 -4.30
C LEU A 33 6.59 -7.10 -2.79
N GLU A 34 7.59 -7.89 -2.39
CA GLU A 34 7.99 -8.01 -0.99
C GLU A 34 9.00 -6.93 -0.62
N LEU A 35 8.61 -6.02 0.26
CA LEU A 35 9.47 -4.96 0.79
C LEU A 35 9.59 -5.09 2.31
N ARG A 36 10.63 -4.47 2.86
CA ARG A 36 10.79 -4.27 4.31
C ARG A 36 11.29 -2.87 4.60
N VAL A 37 11.06 -2.41 5.82
CA VAL A 37 11.62 -1.14 6.30
C VAL A 37 13.00 -1.39 6.92
N GLU A 38 14.02 -0.67 6.44
CA GLU A 38 15.33 -0.57 7.09
C GLU A 38 15.67 0.88 7.36
N GLY A 39 15.60 1.30 8.63
CA GLY A 39 15.75 2.71 8.98
C GLY A 39 14.69 3.56 8.27
N LEU A 40 15.12 4.54 7.47
CA LEU A 40 14.25 5.38 6.65
C LEU A 40 14.32 5.00 5.16
N LYS A 41 14.26 3.69 4.85
CA LYS A 41 14.23 3.19 3.47
C LYS A 41 13.30 1.99 3.33
N PHE A 42 12.67 1.86 2.16
CA PHE A 42 12.12 0.60 1.70
C PHE A 42 13.22 -0.21 1.01
N VAL A 43 13.30 -1.50 1.32
CA VAL A 43 14.30 -2.41 0.76
C VAL A 43 13.61 -3.64 0.21
N GLY A 44 13.90 -3.96 -1.06
CA GLY A 44 13.34 -5.09 -1.79
C GLY A 44 13.60 -4.96 -3.29
N PRO A 45 12.94 -5.78 -4.13
CA PRO A 45 12.99 -5.62 -5.58
C PRO A 45 12.44 -4.26 -6.01
N ASP A 46 13.05 -3.65 -7.02
CA ASP A 46 12.62 -2.39 -7.64
C ASP A 46 11.88 -2.62 -8.97
N THR A 47 11.57 -3.87 -9.29
CA THR A 47 10.86 -4.27 -10.50
C THR A 47 9.79 -5.31 -10.21
N ILE A 48 8.67 -5.24 -10.93
CA ILE A 48 7.60 -6.24 -10.86
C ILE A 48 6.89 -6.35 -12.21
N LYS A 49 6.19 -7.46 -12.46
CA LYS A 49 5.35 -7.63 -13.64
C LYS A 49 4.05 -6.84 -13.50
N SER A 50 3.47 -6.44 -14.63
CA SER A 50 2.16 -5.78 -14.69
C SER A 50 0.98 -6.69 -14.29
N GLY A 51 -0.19 -6.10 -14.08
CA GLY A 51 -1.43 -6.79 -13.70
C GLY A 51 -1.78 -6.57 -12.23
N TRP A 52 -2.65 -7.43 -11.67
CA TRP A 52 -2.92 -7.41 -10.24
C TRP A 52 -1.62 -7.67 -9.47
N THR A 53 -1.32 -6.77 -8.53
CA THR A 53 -0.04 -6.75 -7.82
C THR A 53 -0.29 -6.46 -6.36
N THR A 54 0.20 -7.32 -5.48
CA THR A 54 0.21 -7.07 -4.03
C THR A 54 1.56 -6.46 -3.65
N ILE A 55 1.55 -5.29 -3.03
CA ILE A 55 2.72 -4.76 -2.33
C ILE A 55 2.57 -5.12 -0.86
N ARG A 56 3.52 -5.92 -0.36
CA ARG A 56 3.58 -6.38 1.04
C ARG A 56 4.81 -5.76 1.69
N ILE A 57 4.62 -5.11 2.83
CA ILE A 57 5.70 -4.46 3.56
C ILE A 57 5.70 -4.91 5.01
N ASN A 58 6.81 -5.51 5.44
CA ASN A 58 7.04 -5.79 6.85
C ASN A 58 7.68 -4.56 7.50
N ASN A 59 6.95 -3.89 8.39
CA ASN A 59 7.46 -2.78 9.15
C ASN A 59 8.07 -3.26 10.48
N GLU A 60 9.40 -3.38 10.51
CA GLU A 60 10.18 -3.67 11.72
C GLU A 60 11.12 -2.51 12.06
N GLY A 61 10.78 -1.30 11.60
CA GLY A 61 11.62 -0.11 11.67
C GLY A 61 11.53 0.67 12.98
N GLY A 62 10.70 0.25 13.94
CA GLY A 62 10.50 0.93 15.23
C GLY A 62 9.59 2.16 15.19
N MET A 63 9.04 2.51 14.03
CA MET A 63 8.18 3.68 13.81
C MET A 63 6.96 3.30 12.99
N THR A 64 5.93 4.15 12.96
CA THR A 64 4.81 3.96 12.02
C THR A 64 5.23 4.42 10.64
N HIS A 65 4.90 3.64 9.62
CA HIS A 65 5.10 3.98 8.21
C HIS A 65 3.81 3.75 7.43
N HIS A 66 3.76 4.24 6.21
CA HIS A 66 2.79 3.86 5.19
C HIS A 66 3.53 3.84 3.85
N ALA A 67 2.90 3.35 2.80
CA ALA A 67 3.51 3.30 1.47
C ALA A 67 2.49 3.75 0.42
N LEU A 68 2.51 5.04 0.11
CA LEU A 68 1.76 5.61 -1.00
C LEU A 68 2.45 5.22 -2.31
N VAL A 69 1.67 4.68 -3.24
CA VAL A 69 2.15 4.19 -4.54
C VAL A 69 1.52 5.04 -5.61
N TYR A 70 2.31 5.62 -6.51
CA TYR A 70 1.78 6.42 -7.61
C TYR A 70 2.63 6.29 -8.86
N ARG A 71 1.97 6.46 -10.01
CA ARG A 71 2.60 6.46 -11.31
C ARG A 71 3.20 7.83 -11.59
N LEU A 72 4.44 7.84 -12.05
CA LEU A 72 5.10 9.05 -12.55
C LEU A 72 4.70 9.31 -14.01
N PRO A 73 4.54 10.58 -14.42
CA PRO A 73 4.40 10.95 -15.83
C PRO A 73 5.61 10.50 -16.65
N ASP A 74 5.41 10.31 -17.95
CA ASP A 74 6.48 9.92 -18.87
C ASP A 74 7.65 10.91 -18.82
N GLY A 75 8.87 10.38 -18.64
CA GLY A 75 10.09 11.18 -18.55
C GLY A 75 10.38 11.77 -17.16
N ILE A 76 9.48 11.65 -16.20
CA ILE A 76 9.73 12.02 -14.80
C ILE A 76 10.39 10.84 -14.06
N THR A 77 11.46 11.14 -13.32
CA THR A 77 12.20 10.16 -12.50
C THR A 77 11.96 10.41 -11.02
N ALA A 78 12.25 9.42 -10.17
CA ALA A 78 12.22 9.60 -8.72
C ALA A 78 13.21 10.67 -8.23
N GLN A 79 14.34 10.86 -8.92
CA GLN A 79 15.29 11.94 -8.63
C GLN A 79 14.69 13.31 -8.96
N MET A 80 14.00 13.45 -10.10
CA MET A 80 13.30 14.71 -10.42
C MET A 80 12.20 15.01 -9.42
N LEU A 81 11.46 13.99 -8.97
CA LEU A 81 10.51 14.10 -7.87
C LEU A 81 11.19 14.57 -6.58
N ASP A 82 12.30 13.96 -6.17
CA ASP A 82 13.04 14.38 -4.98
C ASP A 82 13.47 15.85 -5.05
N GLU A 83 14.14 16.21 -6.15
CA GLU A 83 14.70 17.54 -6.37
C GLU A 83 13.64 18.63 -6.49
N GLN A 84 12.54 18.36 -7.21
CA GLN A 84 11.55 19.37 -7.59
C GLN A 84 10.31 19.37 -6.70
N VAL A 85 10.08 18.32 -5.90
CA VAL A 85 8.88 18.18 -5.07
C VAL A 85 9.24 17.89 -3.62
N VAL A 86 9.91 16.78 -3.31
CA VAL A 86 10.17 16.36 -1.92
C VAL A 86 11.02 17.39 -1.17
N ARG A 87 12.17 17.79 -1.73
CA ARG A 87 13.06 18.77 -1.10
C ARG A 87 12.39 20.14 -0.90
N PRO A 88 11.69 20.72 -1.90
CA PRO A 88 10.94 21.95 -1.66
C PRO A 88 9.79 21.80 -0.65
N ILE A 89 9.05 20.68 -0.63
CA ILE A 89 8.01 20.44 0.39
C ILE A 89 8.64 20.38 1.79
N GLN A 90 9.74 19.66 1.97
CA GLN A 90 10.45 19.66 3.25
C GLN A 90 10.96 21.06 3.63
N ALA A 91 11.47 21.84 2.68
CA ALA A 91 11.92 23.21 2.94
C ALA A 91 10.75 24.15 3.33
N SER A 92 9.60 24.00 2.68
CA SER A 92 8.35 24.70 3.02
C SER A 92 7.86 24.32 4.41
N LEU A 93 7.88 23.03 4.76
CA LEU A 93 7.56 22.54 6.10
C LEU A 93 8.50 23.12 7.16
N SER A 94 9.81 23.11 6.91
CA SER A 94 10.78 23.69 7.85
C SER A 94 10.53 25.19 8.07
N ALA A 95 10.24 25.96 7.02
CA ALA A 95 9.88 27.37 7.16
C ALA A 95 8.60 27.57 7.98
N ASN A 96 7.58 26.74 7.77
CA ASN A 96 6.35 26.75 8.58
C ASN A 96 6.62 26.44 10.06
N ILE A 97 7.48 25.45 10.36
CA ILE A 97 7.88 25.11 11.74
C ILE A 97 8.60 26.29 12.41
N GLU A 98 9.40 27.02 11.66
CA GLU A 98 10.10 28.24 12.12
C GLU A 98 9.16 29.46 12.26
N GLY A 99 7.90 29.34 11.84
CA GLY A 99 6.89 30.41 11.89
C GLY A 99 6.91 31.37 10.70
N ASP A 100 7.65 31.03 9.64
CA ASP A 100 7.77 31.83 8.40
C ASP A 100 6.81 31.31 7.32
N ALA A 101 5.51 31.58 7.54
CA ALA A 101 4.44 31.13 6.67
C ALA A 101 4.48 31.73 5.26
N GLU A 102 5.02 32.95 5.11
CA GLU A 102 5.17 33.61 3.81
C GLU A 102 6.21 32.87 2.95
N LYS A 103 7.40 32.62 3.50
CA LYS A 103 8.44 31.83 2.84
C LYS A 103 7.96 30.42 2.52
N ALA A 104 7.24 29.79 3.44
CA ALA A 104 6.68 28.46 3.21
C ALA A 104 5.74 28.43 2.00
N ALA A 105 4.85 29.42 1.88
CA ALA A 105 3.93 29.57 0.76
C ALA A 105 4.65 29.88 -0.56
N GLU A 106 5.68 30.73 -0.53
CA GLU A 106 6.52 31.02 -1.70
C GLU A 106 7.20 29.76 -2.23
N ILE A 107 7.77 28.93 -1.37
CA ILE A 107 8.39 27.66 -1.76
C ILE A 107 7.34 26.70 -2.32
N ALA A 108 6.19 26.56 -1.65
CA ALA A 108 5.12 25.68 -2.12
C ALA A 108 4.57 26.10 -3.50
N ALA A 109 4.61 27.40 -3.82
CA ALA A 109 4.21 27.90 -5.13
C ALA A 109 5.19 27.56 -6.27
N THR A 110 6.37 27.01 -5.96
CA THR A 110 7.36 26.55 -6.96
C THR A 110 7.08 25.16 -7.51
N MET A 111 6.04 24.48 -7.01
CA MET A 111 5.68 23.13 -7.46
C MET A 111 5.51 23.06 -8.98
N PRO A 112 6.15 22.09 -9.64
CA PRO A 112 6.08 21.98 -11.08
C PRO A 112 4.70 21.48 -11.52
N ALA A 113 4.24 21.96 -12.68
CA ALA A 113 2.90 21.66 -13.18
C ALA A 113 2.63 20.15 -13.35
N TRP A 114 3.66 19.35 -13.63
CA TRP A 114 3.56 17.90 -13.81
C TRP A 114 3.13 17.15 -12.55
N VAL A 115 3.19 17.77 -11.36
CA VAL A 115 2.64 17.17 -10.12
C VAL A 115 1.14 16.89 -10.26
N GLY A 116 0.42 17.72 -11.03
CA GLY A 116 -1.00 17.49 -11.32
C GLY A 116 -1.27 16.28 -12.22
N ASP A 117 -0.24 15.72 -12.86
CA ASP A 117 -0.32 14.55 -13.74
C ASP A 117 0.08 13.24 -13.02
N LEU A 118 0.42 13.30 -11.73
CA LEU A 118 0.61 12.10 -10.90
C LEU A 118 -0.70 11.31 -10.83
N VAL A 119 -0.59 9.98 -10.88
CA VAL A 119 -1.75 9.09 -10.67
C VAL A 119 -1.54 8.32 -9.38
N TRP A 120 -2.32 8.64 -8.34
CA TRP A 120 -2.34 7.92 -7.08
C TRP A 120 -2.88 6.51 -7.29
N MET A 121 -2.10 5.48 -6.95
CA MET A 121 -2.42 4.08 -7.22
C MET A 121 -2.72 3.30 -5.96
N GLY A 122 -2.96 3.97 -4.83
CA GLY A 122 -3.18 3.35 -3.53
C GLY A 122 -1.87 2.97 -2.88
N GLY A 123 -1.78 1.74 -2.38
CA GLY A 123 -0.63 1.23 -1.64
C GLY A 123 -0.93 1.03 -0.15
N PRO A 124 -0.07 0.29 0.57
CA PRO A 124 -0.32 -0.05 1.97
C PRO A 124 -0.53 1.18 2.85
N GLY A 125 -1.65 1.18 3.59
CA GLY A 125 -1.95 2.20 4.58
C GLY A 125 -1.02 2.15 5.80
N MET A 126 -1.34 2.96 6.80
CA MET A 126 -0.52 3.13 7.99
C MET A 126 -0.31 1.82 8.76
N MET A 127 0.94 1.47 8.96
CA MET A 127 1.43 0.27 9.64
C MET A 127 2.36 0.70 10.78
N SER A 128 1.94 0.46 12.02
CA SER A 128 2.82 0.63 13.18
C SER A 128 3.97 -0.38 13.19
N ASP A 129 4.93 -0.21 14.10
CA ASP A 129 6.01 -1.18 14.27
C ASP A 129 5.47 -2.60 14.55
N GLY A 130 6.06 -3.59 13.88
CA GLY A 130 5.62 -4.99 13.89
C GLY A 130 4.36 -5.29 13.07
N VAL A 131 3.80 -4.33 12.34
CA VAL A 131 2.64 -4.53 11.47
C VAL A 131 3.09 -4.73 10.03
N THR A 132 2.58 -5.79 9.38
CA THR A 132 2.70 -5.96 7.93
C THR A 132 1.58 -5.20 7.22
N GLY A 133 1.94 -4.28 6.34
CA GLY A 133 1.00 -3.61 5.44
C GLY A 133 0.88 -4.37 4.12
N GLU A 134 -0.35 -4.60 3.65
CA GLU A 134 -0.62 -5.22 2.34
C GLU A 134 -1.67 -4.41 1.58
N ALA A 135 -1.35 -4.01 0.35
CA ALA A 135 -2.33 -3.49 -0.59
C ALA A 135 -2.17 -4.16 -1.96
N THR A 136 -3.29 -4.43 -2.62
CA THR A 136 -3.34 -5.03 -3.96
C THR A 136 -4.06 -4.12 -4.92
N MET A 137 -3.39 -3.77 -6.01
CA MET A 137 -3.89 -2.85 -7.04
C MET A 137 -3.54 -3.40 -8.42
N PHE A 138 -4.26 -2.96 -9.45
CA PHE A 138 -3.90 -3.29 -10.83
C PHE A 138 -2.87 -2.27 -11.33
N LEU A 139 -1.67 -2.72 -11.67
CA LEU A 139 -0.58 -1.87 -12.14
C LEU A 139 -0.29 -2.13 -13.63
N GLU A 140 -0.42 -1.09 -14.43
CA GLU A 140 0.01 -1.12 -15.83
C GLU A 140 1.54 -0.96 -15.96
N PRO A 141 2.16 -1.38 -17.07
CA PRO A 141 3.57 -1.12 -17.32
C PRO A 141 3.92 0.37 -17.23
N GLY A 142 5.01 0.71 -16.54
CA GLY A 142 5.41 2.10 -16.33
C GLY A 142 6.36 2.30 -15.16
N ASN A 143 6.63 3.59 -14.86
CA ASN A 143 7.45 4.00 -13.72
C ASN A 143 6.56 4.49 -12.58
N TYR A 144 6.84 4.00 -11.40
CA TYR A 144 6.10 4.28 -10.18
C TYR A 144 7.08 4.64 -9.07
N VAL A 145 6.54 5.19 -7.99
CA VAL A 145 7.23 5.40 -6.73
C VAL A 145 6.43 4.74 -5.62
N VAL A 146 7.14 4.17 -4.64
CA VAL A 146 6.62 3.79 -3.32
C VAL A 146 7.19 4.76 -2.30
N GLU A 147 6.35 5.56 -1.66
CA GLU A 147 6.75 6.69 -0.84
C GLU A 147 6.17 6.65 0.57
N CYS A 148 6.97 7.05 1.55
CA CYS A 148 6.53 7.34 2.91
C CYS A 148 6.95 8.75 3.32
N TYR A 149 6.02 9.57 3.80
CA TYR A 149 6.29 10.95 4.24
C TYR A 149 5.85 11.24 5.69
N VAL A 150 5.73 10.18 6.50
CA VAL A 150 5.66 10.30 7.98
C VAL A 150 6.83 11.14 8.47
N LYS A 151 6.66 11.88 9.58
CA LYS A 151 7.66 12.81 10.10
C LYS A 151 8.34 12.31 11.36
N SER A 152 9.63 12.65 11.48
CA SER A 152 10.43 12.51 12.69
C SER A 152 11.13 13.83 12.97
N ASN A 153 10.84 14.46 14.12
CA ASN A 153 11.37 15.77 14.49
C ASN A 153 11.16 16.85 13.41
N GLY A 154 9.97 16.88 12.79
CA GLY A 154 9.65 17.85 11.72
C GLY A 154 10.27 17.53 10.35
N VAL A 155 10.98 16.42 10.20
CA VAL A 155 11.55 15.96 8.92
C VAL A 155 10.75 14.78 8.38
N GLN A 156 10.26 14.88 7.16
CA GLN A 156 9.56 13.82 6.46
C GLN A 156 10.53 12.70 6.07
N HIS A 157 10.10 11.45 6.17
CA HIS A 157 10.93 10.28 5.91
C HIS A 157 11.36 10.16 4.44
N ASN A 158 10.60 10.73 3.50
CA ASN A 158 10.94 10.79 2.07
C ASN A 158 12.13 11.71 1.77
N TYR A 159 12.45 12.66 2.65
CA TYR A 159 13.58 13.58 2.49
C TYR A 159 14.90 12.99 3.00
N ASN A 160 15.96 13.17 2.21
CA ASN A 160 17.33 12.89 2.62
C ASN A 160 18.20 14.17 2.50
N PRO A 161 18.93 14.58 3.55
CA PRO A 161 19.77 15.78 3.50
C PRO A 161 20.95 15.65 2.55
N VAL A 162 21.36 14.44 2.18
CA VAL A 162 22.41 14.21 1.18
C VAL A 162 21.81 14.41 -0.21
N GLU A 163 22.36 15.35 -0.97
CA GLU A 163 21.94 15.64 -2.34
C GLU A 163 22.14 14.42 -3.25
N GLY A 164 21.14 14.12 -4.07
CA GLY A 164 21.14 12.97 -4.97
C GLY A 164 20.84 11.62 -4.31
N GLU A 165 20.76 11.56 -2.98
CA GLU A 165 20.22 10.40 -2.28
C GLU A 165 18.73 10.57 -2.00
N LEU A 166 17.98 9.48 -2.18
CA LEU A 166 16.56 9.42 -1.85
C LEU A 166 16.37 9.04 -0.38
N GLY A 167 15.31 9.56 0.26
CA GLY A 167 14.82 9.07 1.56
C GLY A 167 13.96 7.82 1.38
N MET A 168 12.81 7.74 2.08
CA MET A 168 11.76 6.74 1.82
C MET A 168 10.99 7.03 0.53
N VAL A 169 11.73 7.13 -0.57
CA VAL A 169 11.24 7.23 -1.95
C VAL A 169 11.89 6.09 -2.71
N MET A 170 11.14 5.04 -2.99
CA MET A 170 11.64 3.87 -3.72
C MET A 170 11.11 3.89 -5.16
N PRO A 171 11.98 4.02 -6.17
CA PRO A 171 11.57 3.83 -7.56
C PRO A 171 11.09 2.39 -7.79
N LEU A 172 10.03 2.23 -8.57
CA LEU A 172 9.48 0.94 -8.95
C LEU A 172 9.20 0.92 -10.45
N THR A 173 9.75 -0.05 -11.17
CA THR A 173 9.43 -0.28 -12.59
C THR A 173 8.47 -1.46 -12.73
N VAL A 174 7.29 -1.19 -13.29
CA VAL A 174 6.32 -2.23 -13.66
C VAL A 174 6.58 -2.62 -15.11
N LEU A 175 6.96 -3.88 -15.30
CA LEU A 175 7.37 -4.43 -16.59
C LEU A 175 6.17 -4.81 -17.47
N PRO A 176 6.32 -4.81 -18.80
CA PRO A 176 5.24 -5.20 -19.74
C PRO A 176 4.74 -6.62 -19.64
N GLN A 177 5.50 -7.54 -19.03
CA GLN A 177 5.08 -8.90 -18.85
C GLN A 177 3.91 -8.96 -17.86
N ASP A 178 2.88 -9.74 -18.16
CA ASP A 178 1.77 -10.00 -17.26
C ASP A 178 2.24 -10.90 -16.10
N GLY A 179 1.93 -10.47 -14.88
CA GLY A 179 2.17 -11.20 -13.65
C GLY A 179 1.26 -12.42 -13.49
N GLY A 180 0.11 -12.44 -14.20
CA GLY A 180 -0.82 -13.57 -14.23
C GLY A 180 -1.63 -13.77 -12.96
N MET A 181 -1.47 -12.90 -11.95
CA MET A 181 -2.29 -12.90 -10.75
C MET A 181 -3.72 -12.48 -11.10
N ALA A 182 -4.69 -13.28 -10.67
CA ALA A 182 -6.10 -12.95 -10.81
C ALA A 182 -6.50 -11.82 -9.84
N GLU A 183 -7.61 -11.14 -10.13
CA GLU A 183 -8.19 -10.21 -9.17
C GLU A 183 -8.47 -10.91 -7.83
N PRO A 184 -8.04 -10.37 -6.69
CA PRO A 184 -8.20 -11.02 -5.40
C PRO A 184 -9.68 -11.11 -4.98
N ALA A 185 -10.00 -12.18 -4.24
CA ALA A 185 -11.26 -12.28 -3.53
C ALA A 185 -11.27 -11.35 -2.31
N SER A 186 -12.46 -11.09 -1.75
CA SER A 186 -12.63 -10.22 -0.58
C SER A 186 -13.79 -10.69 0.30
N ASP A 187 -13.64 -10.57 1.62
CA ASP A 187 -14.70 -10.86 2.59
C ASP A 187 -15.51 -9.62 2.97
N VAL A 188 -14.91 -8.44 2.82
CA VAL A 188 -15.48 -7.13 3.17
C VAL A 188 -15.40 -6.22 1.95
N THR A 189 -16.45 -5.43 1.71
CA THR A 189 -16.38 -4.31 0.76
C THR A 189 -16.60 -3.00 1.51
N LEU A 190 -15.57 -2.16 1.51
CA LEU A 190 -15.59 -0.76 1.93
C LEU A 190 -15.81 0.12 0.70
N THR A 191 -16.86 0.93 0.69
CA THR A 191 -17.14 1.92 -0.35
C THR A 191 -16.86 3.29 0.22
N ILE A 192 -16.03 4.06 -0.49
CA ILE A 192 -15.63 5.41 -0.14
C ILE A 192 -16.35 6.37 -1.08
N THR A 193 -17.09 7.31 -0.51
CA THR A 193 -17.83 8.37 -1.21
C THR A 193 -17.45 9.72 -0.63
N ASN A 194 -17.92 10.83 -1.20
CA ASN A 194 -17.70 12.17 -0.63
C ASN A 194 -18.41 12.37 0.73
N ASN A 195 -19.24 11.42 1.16
CA ASN A 195 -19.91 11.40 2.45
C ASN A 195 -19.26 10.45 3.49
N GLY A 196 -18.09 9.88 3.16
CA GLY A 196 -17.34 8.98 4.04
C GLY A 196 -17.49 7.49 3.72
N TYR A 197 -17.46 6.66 4.77
CA TYR A 197 -17.27 5.22 4.70
C TYR A 197 -18.55 4.39 4.83
N GLU A 198 -18.82 3.54 3.84
CA GLU A 198 -19.87 2.53 3.85
C GLU A 198 -19.28 1.12 3.80
N ILE A 199 -19.61 0.25 4.76
CA ILE A 199 -19.33 -1.19 4.64
C ILE A 199 -20.53 -1.78 3.91
N SER A 200 -20.43 -1.91 2.59
CA SER A 200 -21.55 -2.30 1.73
C SER A 200 -21.74 -3.82 1.64
N GLN A 201 -20.70 -4.60 1.96
CA GLN A 201 -20.77 -6.07 2.02
C GLN A 201 -19.85 -6.62 3.10
N GLY A 202 -20.26 -7.71 3.74
CA GLY A 202 -19.47 -8.41 4.75
C GLY A 202 -19.39 -7.68 6.10
N ARG A 203 -18.45 -8.11 6.94
CA ARG A 203 -18.08 -7.47 8.21
C ARG A 203 -16.67 -7.90 8.59
N PHE A 204 -15.95 -7.05 9.31
CA PHE A 204 -14.68 -7.40 9.91
C PHE A 204 -14.82 -8.52 10.96
N ARG A 205 -13.85 -9.44 11.01
CA ARG A 205 -13.80 -10.62 11.89
C ARG A 205 -12.40 -10.79 12.49
N PRO A 206 -12.25 -11.59 13.56
CA PRO A 206 -10.93 -11.99 14.02
C PRO A 206 -10.12 -12.69 12.92
N GLY A 207 -8.81 -12.47 12.92
CA GLY A 207 -7.88 -12.99 11.91
C GLY A 207 -7.80 -12.12 10.66
N ARG A 208 -7.38 -12.73 9.55
CA ARG A 208 -7.20 -12.07 8.26
C ARG A 208 -8.54 -11.64 7.67
N ASN A 209 -8.59 -10.39 7.22
CA ASN A 209 -9.69 -9.83 6.44
C ASN A 209 -9.13 -9.29 5.13
N ASP A 210 -9.56 -9.83 4.00
CA ASP A 210 -9.26 -9.27 2.67
C ASP A 210 -10.39 -8.27 2.31
N VAL A 211 -10.04 -6.98 2.25
CA VAL A 211 -10.99 -5.88 2.11
C VAL A 211 -10.92 -5.32 0.69
N ARG A 212 -12.02 -5.38 -0.04
CA ARG A 212 -12.20 -4.63 -1.28
C ARG A 212 -12.55 -3.18 -0.95
N VAL A 213 -11.84 -2.23 -1.55
CA VAL A 213 -12.12 -0.80 -1.44
C VAL A 213 -12.58 -0.27 -2.79
N LYS A 214 -13.79 0.30 -2.81
CA LYS A 214 -14.37 0.97 -3.98
C LYS A 214 -14.30 2.46 -3.78
N PHE A 215 -13.50 3.14 -4.59
CA PHE A 215 -13.38 4.60 -4.57
C PHE A 215 -14.48 5.21 -5.45
N ALA A 216 -15.72 5.17 -4.97
CA ALA A 216 -16.89 5.56 -5.76
C ALA A 216 -16.92 7.06 -6.09
N GLU A 217 -16.48 7.89 -5.13
CA GLU A 217 -16.30 9.32 -5.33
C GLU A 217 -14.97 9.76 -4.70
N GLN A 218 -14.28 10.65 -5.39
CA GLN A 218 -13.01 11.22 -4.94
C GLN A 218 -13.08 12.74 -4.92
N GLN A 219 -12.39 13.31 -3.94
CA GLN A 219 -12.17 14.73 -3.83
C GLN A 219 -10.72 14.97 -3.43
N LEU A 220 -9.99 15.75 -4.24
CA LEU A 220 -8.65 16.19 -3.89
C LEU A 220 -8.72 17.29 -2.83
N TYR A 221 -7.87 17.20 -1.82
CA TYR A 221 -7.72 18.23 -0.79
C TYR A 221 -6.40 18.99 -0.94
N ASN A 222 -6.23 20.04 -0.13
CA ASN A 222 -5.04 20.90 -0.16
C ASN A 222 -3.73 20.17 0.20
N ASN A 223 -3.85 18.94 0.71
CA ASN A 223 -2.75 18.05 1.01
C ASN A 223 -2.48 17.05 -0.13
N PHE A 224 -2.99 17.31 -1.34
CA PHE A 224 -2.70 16.55 -2.57
C PHE A 224 -3.16 15.09 -2.59
N VAL A 225 -3.77 14.59 -1.52
CA VAL A 225 -4.39 13.27 -1.47
C VAL A 225 -5.91 13.38 -1.45
N GLY A 226 -6.54 12.32 -1.94
CA GLY A 226 -7.98 12.13 -1.93
C GLY A 226 -8.49 11.39 -0.71
N HIS A 227 -9.60 10.69 -0.88
CA HIS A 227 -10.15 9.81 0.15
C HIS A 227 -9.42 8.47 0.14
N ASP A 228 -8.89 8.09 1.29
CA ASP A 228 -8.22 6.83 1.57
C ASP A 228 -8.84 6.15 2.81
N ALA A 229 -8.23 5.10 3.34
CA ALA A 229 -8.69 4.45 4.57
C ALA A 229 -7.52 3.88 5.37
N HIS A 230 -7.32 4.37 6.59
CA HIS A 230 -6.32 3.87 7.53
C HIS A 230 -6.99 3.37 8.81
N LEU A 231 -6.61 2.16 9.22
CA LEU A 231 -7.19 1.47 10.36
C LEU A 231 -6.28 1.60 11.58
N PHE A 232 -6.86 1.88 12.74
CA PHE A 232 -6.15 1.85 14.01
C PHE A 232 -6.96 1.19 15.12
N ARG A 233 -6.27 0.55 16.06
CA ARG A 233 -6.85 -0.04 17.25
C ARG A 233 -7.24 1.05 18.25
N ILE A 234 -8.39 0.88 18.89
CA ILE A 234 -8.88 1.74 19.97
C ILE A 234 -8.82 0.95 21.28
N ASP A 235 -7.77 1.20 22.06
CA ASP A 235 -7.62 0.70 23.42
C ASP A 235 -8.19 1.70 24.44
N ALA A 236 -8.23 1.33 25.72
CA ALA A 236 -8.91 2.09 26.77
C ALA A 236 -8.36 3.51 26.97
N ASP A 237 -7.08 3.72 26.66
CA ASP A 237 -6.34 4.98 26.78
C ASP A 237 -6.09 5.68 25.43
N THR A 238 -6.62 5.14 24.32
CA THR A 238 -6.46 5.75 23.01
C THR A 238 -7.22 7.09 22.94
N ASP A 239 -6.48 8.17 22.68
CA ASP A 239 -7.09 9.43 22.26
C ASP A 239 -7.53 9.31 20.79
N VAL A 240 -8.81 8.99 20.61
CA VAL A 240 -9.38 8.74 19.29
C VAL A 240 -9.42 10.00 18.43
N ASP A 241 -9.48 11.19 19.03
CA ASP A 241 -9.52 12.44 18.26
C ASP A 241 -8.12 12.77 17.73
N ALA A 242 -7.09 12.56 18.56
CA ALA A 242 -5.71 12.62 18.12
C ALA A 242 -5.43 11.58 17.02
N ALA A 243 -5.84 10.32 17.22
CA ALA A 243 -5.62 9.25 16.25
C ALA A 243 -6.37 9.44 14.92
N ALA A 244 -7.58 9.99 14.95
CA ALA A 244 -8.33 10.28 13.73
C ALA A 244 -7.77 11.48 12.95
N ARG A 245 -7.17 12.46 13.64
CA ARG A 245 -6.57 13.65 13.02
C ARG A 245 -5.14 13.41 12.53
N TRP A 246 -4.37 12.59 13.25
CA TRP A 246 -2.94 12.38 13.00
C TRP A 246 -2.59 12.03 11.55
N PRO A 247 -3.42 11.27 10.80
CA PRO A 247 -3.14 10.98 9.40
C PRO A 247 -3.03 12.19 8.51
N ASP A 248 -3.84 13.25 8.71
CA ASP A 248 -3.68 14.49 7.95
C ASP A 248 -2.27 15.04 8.16
N PHE A 249 -1.45 15.00 7.10
CA PHE A 249 -0.04 15.37 7.18
C PHE A 249 0.21 16.87 7.01
N PHE A 250 -0.79 17.66 6.63
CA PHE A 250 -0.60 19.08 6.39
C PHE A 250 -0.29 19.88 7.66
N PRO A 251 -0.97 19.64 8.82
CA PRO A 251 -0.56 20.21 10.10
C PRO A 251 0.89 19.87 10.46
N ILE A 252 1.56 20.77 11.18
CA ILE A 252 2.95 20.59 11.63
C ILE A 252 3.13 19.27 12.40
N ASP A 253 2.17 18.95 13.27
CA ASP A 253 2.16 17.74 14.10
C ASP A 253 1.46 16.54 13.44
N GLY A 254 0.91 16.73 12.23
CA GLY A 254 0.35 15.68 11.39
C GLY A 254 1.42 14.69 10.97
N GLN A 255 1.12 13.40 11.08
CA GLN A 255 2.03 12.27 10.87
C GLN A 255 3.36 12.37 11.64
N GLN A 256 3.42 13.12 12.74
CA GLN A 256 4.63 13.21 13.57
C GLN A 256 4.77 11.97 14.45
N THR A 257 5.91 11.28 14.37
CA THR A 257 6.27 10.16 15.24
C THR A 257 6.49 10.66 16.68
N PRO A 258 6.01 9.94 17.72
CA PRO A 258 5.25 8.68 17.66
C PRO A 258 3.78 8.89 17.27
N ALA A 259 3.22 7.90 16.56
CA ALA A 259 1.78 7.87 16.27
C ALA A 259 0.96 7.72 17.57
N PRO A 260 -0.23 8.34 17.67
CA PRO A 260 -1.05 8.35 18.89
C PRO A 260 -1.87 7.06 19.09
N ALA A 261 -1.78 6.10 18.17
CA ALA A 261 -2.46 4.82 18.23
C ALA A 261 -1.68 3.76 17.45
N LYS A 262 -2.02 2.49 17.65
CA LYS A 262 -1.51 1.38 16.83
C LYS A 262 -2.30 1.32 15.52
N PHE A 263 -1.69 1.80 14.44
CA PHE A 263 -2.21 1.67 13.08
C PHE A 263 -1.91 0.27 12.54
N VAL A 264 -2.92 -0.38 11.95
CA VAL A 264 -2.90 -1.81 11.62
C VAL A 264 -3.01 -2.09 10.12
N GLY A 265 -2.99 -1.05 9.28
CA GLY A 265 -3.05 -1.15 7.82
C GLY A 265 -4.12 -0.26 7.21
N GLY A 266 -4.57 -0.64 6.03
CA GLY A 266 -5.49 0.15 5.20
C GLY A 266 -4.95 0.30 3.78
N ILE A 267 -5.47 1.28 3.05
CA ILE A 267 -5.05 1.60 1.69
C ILE A 267 -5.09 3.11 1.45
N HIS A 268 -4.14 3.61 0.68
CA HIS A 268 -4.09 4.97 0.16
C HIS A 268 -5.13 5.23 -0.95
N ASP A 269 -5.27 6.49 -1.36
CA ASP A 269 -6.29 6.92 -2.33
C ASP A 269 -5.98 6.42 -3.75
N MET A 270 -7.05 6.32 -4.55
CA MET A 270 -7.00 5.93 -5.94
C MET A 270 -8.04 6.72 -6.74
N PRO A 271 -7.90 6.84 -8.08
CA PRO A 271 -8.84 7.52 -8.95
C PRO A 271 -10.30 7.11 -8.69
N GLN A 272 -11.20 8.06 -8.90
CA GLN A 272 -12.63 7.77 -8.86
C GLN A 272 -13.00 6.63 -9.81
N GLY A 273 -13.80 5.68 -9.32
CA GLY A 273 -14.19 4.47 -10.02
C GLY A 273 -13.19 3.32 -9.92
N ALA A 274 -11.99 3.55 -9.36
CA ALA A 274 -11.02 2.49 -9.12
C ALA A 274 -11.48 1.53 -8.01
N THR A 275 -10.92 0.33 -8.06
CA THR A 275 -11.03 -0.68 -7.00
C THR A 275 -9.63 -1.11 -6.60
N GLY A 276 -9.35 -1.05 -5.31
CA GLY A 276 -8.15 -1.59 -4.68
C GLY A 276 -8.52 -2.57 -3.59
N TYR A 277 -7.52 -3.22 -3.02
CA TYR A 277 -7.71 -4.16 -1.92
C TYR A 277 -6.63 -3.94 -0.87
N PHE A 278 -6.93 -4.20 0.39
CA PHE A 278 -5.92 -4.37 1.42
C PHE A 278 -6.25 -5.57 2.29
N ALA A 279 -5.21 -6.18 2.86
CA ALA A 279 -5.39 -7.23 3.86
C ALA A 279 -5.05 -6.68 5.23
N VAL A 280 -5.80 -7.12 6.24
CA VAL A 280 -5.54 -6.75 7.64
C VAL A 280 -5.85 -7.91 8.58
N ASP A 281 -4.92 -8.19 9.48
CA ASP A 281 -5.12 -9.13 10.58
C ASP A 281 -5.65 -8.39 11.81
N LEU A 282 -6.84 -8.79 12.27
CA LEU A 282 -7.53 -8.13 13.37
C LEU A 282 -7.70 -9.08 14.56
N GLU A 283 -7.41 -8.58 15.75
CA GLU A 283 -7.80 -9.24 16.99
C GLU A 283 -9.21 -8.80 17.39
N PRO A 284 -9.91 -9.53 18.28
CA PRO A 284 -11.12 -9.02 18.91
C PRO A 284 -10.84 -7.68 19.61
N GLY A 285 -11.64 -6.65 19.32
CA GLY A 285 -11.39 -5.30 19.82
C GLY A 285 -12.21 -4.22 19.13
N GLU A 286 -11.96 -2.97 19.52
CA GLU A 286 -12.53 -1.78 18.89
C GLU A 286 -11.50 -1.14 17.94
N TYR A 287 -11.96 -0.64 16.81
CA TYR A 287 -11.12 -0.07 15.77
C TYR A 287 -11.76 1.19 15.18
N GLY A 288 -10.90 2.08 14.67
CA GLY A 288 -11.28 3.23 13.87
C GLY A 288 -10.75 3.12 12.44
N ILE A 289 -11.54 3.58 11.48
CA ILE A 289 -11.11 3.89 10.11
C ILE A 289 -11.13 5.42 9.99
N THR A 290 -10.04 6.00 9.49
CA THR A 290 -9.94 7.45 9.24
C THR A 290 -9.21 7.71 7.93
N ALA A 291 -9.36 8.92 7.38
CA ALA A 291 -8.69 9.36 6.15
C ALA A 291 -7.59 10.38 6.42
N GLU A 292 -6.64 10.48 5.50
CA GLU A 292 -5.62 11.52 5.42
C GLU A 292 -6.17 12.85 4.89
N ILE A 293 -7.33 13.31 5.39
CA ILE A 293 -7.92 14.57 4.92
C ILE A 293 -8.12 15.54 6.09
N PRO A 294 -8.08 16.86 5.84
CA PRO A 294 -8.35 17.83 6.88
C PRO A 294 -9.77 17.63 7.44
N GLU A 295 -9.90 17.64 8.76
CA GLU A 295 -11.18 17.50 9.46
C GLU A 295 -11.95 16.21 9.11
N ALA A 296 -11.24 15.09 8.88
CA ALA A 296 -11.83 13.80 8.48
C ALA A 296 -13.12 13.43 9.23
N LYS A 297 -13.12 13.55 10.57
CA LYS A 297 -14.31 13.28 11.40
C LYS A 297 -15.53 14.14 11.03
N ALA A 298 -15.32 15.45 10.84
CA ALA A 298 -16.41 16.39 10.54
C ALA A 298 -17.00 16.15 9.14
N LYS A 299 -16.18 15.60 8.23
CA LYS A 299 -16.56 15.25 6.85
C LYS A 299 -17.12 13.83 6.69
N GLY A 300 -17.28 13.08 7.79
CA GLY A 300 -17.81 11.71 7.76
C GLY A 300 -16.75 10.63 7.47
N PHE A 301 -15.48 10.99 7.34
CA PHE A 301 -14.34 10.08 7.15
C PHE A 301 -13.78 9.59 8.48
N PHE A 302 -14.68 9.21 9.39
CA PHE A 302 -14.34 8.46 10.58
C PHE A 302 -15.41 7.43 10.89
N LYS A 303 -15.01 6.16 10.93
CA LYS A 303 -15.93 5.05 11.24
C LYS A 303 -15.34 4.18 12.33
N ARG A 304 -16.07 4.01 13.44
CA ARG A 304 -15.75 2.99 14.45
C ARG A 304 -16.39 1.67 14.09
N PHE A 305 -15.71 0.57 14.38
CA PHE A 305 -16.26 -0.77 14.29
C PHE A 305 -15.66 -1.69 15.36
N ARG A 306 -16.42 -2.72 15.72
CA ARG A 306 -16.01 -3.73 16.69
C ARG A 306 -15.78 -5.07 16.00
N VAL A 307 -14.67 -5.70 16.30
CA VAL A 307 -14.40 -7.10 15.99
C VAL A 307 -14.77 -7.93 17.22
N ALA A 308 -15.85 -8.70 17.12
CA ALA A 308 -16.27 -9.58 18.21
C ALA A 308 -15.34 -10.80 18.32
N ALA A 309 -15.14 -11.30 19.54
CA ALA A 309 -14.62 -12.65 19.72
C ALA A 309 -15.65 -13.65 19.18
N ASP A 310 -15.18 -14.73 18.57
CA ASP A 310 -16.02 -15.84 18.11
C ASP A 310 -16.70 -16.59 19.27
#